data_AF-A0A847NXI0-F1
#
_entry.id   AF-A0A847NXI0-F1
#
_cell.length_a   1.000
_cell.length_b   1.000
_cell.length_c   1.000
_cell.angle_alpha   90.00
_cell.angle_beta   90.00
_cell.angle_gamma   90.00
#
_symmetry.space_group_name_H-M   'P 1'
#
loop_
_entity.id
_entity.type
_entity.pdbx_description
1 polymer ?
#
loop_
_entity_poly.entity_id
_entity_poly.type
_entity_poly.pdbx_seq_one_letter_code
_entity_poly.pdbx_strand_id
1 'polypeptide(L)'
;MNNLEGIQDYTYQLQGTGSKMLASTIAKALNESRWVGSDLKIRLCILFMQMILESKQENKDDIALFQRIKKKPISFMIRLLKRYPDKGLQLLSQAVMAELRENQKFQFGELVQFHTVLLDLLFPPPAN
;
A
#
# COMPACT_ATOMS: atom_id res chain seq x y z
N MET A 1 -0.57 -35.56 18.87
CA MET A 1 -0.81 -35.23 17.45
C MET A 1 -2.31 -35.00 17.33
N ASN A 2 -2.85 -33.78 17.20
CA ASN A 2 -2.42 -32.61 16.45
C ASN A 2 -2.80 -31.32 17.22
N ASN A 3 -1.84 -30.44 17.50
CA ASN A 3 -2.10 -29.08 17.98
C ASN A 3 -2.44 -28.21 16.77
N LEU A 4 -3.74 -27.94 16.58
CA LEU A 4 -4.27 -27.00 15.58
C LEU A 4 -4.40 -25.57 16.14
N GLU A 5 -3.56 -25.18 17.10
CA GLU A 5 -3.60 -23.86 17.76
C GLU A 5 -2.49 -22.90 17.26
N GLY A 6 -2.04 -23.07 16.02
CA GLY A 6 -0.90 -22.32 15.48
C GLY A 6 -1.20 -21.14 14.55
N ILE A 7 -2.47 -20.91 14.18
CA ILE A 7 -2.81 -19.98 13.07
C ILE A 7 -3.55 -18.71 13.56
N GLN A 8 -4.07 -18.67 14.79
CA GLN A 8 -4.91 -17.56 15.23
C GLN A 8 -4.17 -16.34 15.83
N ASP A 9 -2.85 -16.43 16.07
CA ASP A 9 -2.13 -15.38 16.80
C ASP A 9 -1.33 -14.35 15.96
N TYR A 10 -1.21 -14.52 14.65
CA TYR A 10 -0.50 -13.52 13.81
C TYR A 10 -1.30 -12.23 13.57
N THR A 11 -2.54 -12.17 14.04
CA THR A 11 -3.45 -11.03 13.82
C THR A 11 -3.41 -9.98 14.94
N TYR A 12 -2.78 -10.30 16.09
CA TYR A 12 -2.94 -9.55 17.34
C TYR A 12 -1.75 -8.66 17.78
N GLN A 13 -0.70 -8.51 16.96
CA GLN A 13 0.37 -7.54 17.23
C GLN A 13 0.52 -6.44 16.17
N LEU A 14 -0.58 -6.10 15.47
CA LEU A 14 -0.64 -4.82 14.77
C LEU A 14 -0.92 -3.72 15.79
N GLN A 15 0.12 -3.01 16.22
CA GLN A 15 -0.06 -1.66 16.70
C GLN A 15 -0.79 -0.86 15.61
N GLY A 16 -2.06 -0.54 15.87
CA GLY A 16 -2.84 0.48 15.18
C GLY A 16 -3.87 -0.03 14.19
N THR A 17 -5.15 0.12 14.54
CA THR A 17 -6.30 0.17 13.63
C THR A 17 -6.07 1.03 12.38
N GLY A 18 -5.18 2.03 12.45
CA GLY A 18 -4.83 2.95 11.37
C GLY A 18 -4.19 2.30 10.14
N SER A 19 -3.35 1.27 10.28
CA SER A 19 -2.68 0.63 9.14
C SER A 19 -3.62 -0.29 8.36
N LYS A 20 -4.45 -1.06 9.07
CA LYS A 20 -5.56 -1.81 8.47
C LYS A 20 -6.56 -0.87 7.78
N MET A 21 -6.87 0.28 8.40
CA MET A 21 -7.71 1.30 7.78
C MET A 21 -7.08 1.89 6.51
N LEU A 22 -5.78 2.15 6.51
CA LEU A 22 -5.06 2.68 5.35
C LEU A 22 -5.06 1.65 4.19
N ALA A 23 -4.68 0.40 4.47
CA ALA A 23 -4.72 -0.67 3.47
C ALA A 23 -6.13 -0.88 2.90
N SER A 24 -7.15 -0.90 3.76
CA SER A 24 -8.57 -1.01 3.36
C SER A 24 -9.01 0.18 2.51
N THR A 25 -8.58 1.40 2.86
CA THR A 25 -8.93 2.62 2.12
C THR A 25 -8.34 2.58 0.70
N ILE A 26 -7.07 2.18 0.58
CA ILE A 26 -6.39 2.06 -0.70
C ILE A 26 -7.05 0.96 -1.55
N ALA A 27 -7.23 -0.23 -0.97
CA ALA A 27 -7.82 -1.37 -1.67
C ALA A 27 -9.25 -1.07 -2.14
N LYS A 28 -10.07 -0.47 -1.28
CA LYS A 28 -11.42 -0.02 -1.63
C LYS A 28 -11.40 0.96 -2.80
N ALA A 29 -10.58 2.01 -2.71
CA ALA A 29 -10.51 3.03 -3.76
C ALA A 29 -10.03 2.46 -5.12
N LEU A 30 -9.09 1.51 -5.10
CA LEU A 30 -8.64 0.81 -6.31
C LEU A 30 -9.71 -0.14 -6.87
N ASN A 31 -10.38 -0.91 -6.01
CA ASN A 31 -11.40 -1.88 -6.42
C ASN A 31 -12.68 -1.21 -6.94
N GLU A 32 -13.08 -0.07 -6.37
CA GLU A 32 -14.23 0.72 -6.83
C GLU A 32 -13.94 1.48 -8.14
N SER A 33 -12.66 1.69 -8.46
CA SER A 33 -12.23 2.37 -9.67
C SER A 33 -12.22 1.40 -10.87
N ARG A 34 -13.32 1.35 -11.65
CA ARG A 34 -13.49 0.43 -12.80
C ARG A 34 -12.37 0.43 -13.85
N TRP A 35 -11.60 1.52 -13.95
CA TRP A 35 -10.49 1.66 -14.90
C TRP A 35 -9.15 1.15 -14.34
N VAL A 36 -9.08 0.79 -13.05
CA VAL A 36 -7.92 0.16 -12.43
C VAL A 36 -8.02 -1.35 -12.66
N GLY A 37 -7.34 -1.84 -13.69
CA GLY A 37 -7.21 -3.27 -13.96
C GLY A 37 -6.27 -3.99 -12.99
N SER A 38 -6.29 -5.32 -13.03
CA SER A 38 -5.41 -6.16 -12.20
C SER A 38 -3.92 -5.88 -12.41
N ASP A 39 -3.51 -5.55 -13.63
CA ASP A 39 -2.12 -5.18 -13.95
C ASP A 39 -1.61 -4.01 -13.09
N LEU A 40 -2.39 -2.92 -13.00
CA LEU A 40 -2.01 -1.77 -12.17
C LEU A 40 -1.91 -2.12 -10.69
N LYS A 41 -2.80 -3.00 -10.18
CA LYS A 41 -2.76 -3.46 -8.80
C LYS A 41 -1.51 -4.29 -8.54
N ILE A 42 -1.14 -5.19 -9.45
CA ILE A 42 0.08 -6.00 -9.36
C ILE A 42 1.31 -5.10 -9.37
N ARG A 43 1.38 -4.14 -10.30
CA ARG A 43 2.48 -3.17 -10.38
C ARG A 43 2.61 -2.34 -9.12
N LEU A 44 1.49 -1.93 -8.51
CA LEU A 44 1.48 -1.23 -7.22
C LEU A 44 2.12 -2.08 -6.11
N CYS A 45 1.72 -3.35 -6.01
CA CYS A 45 2.25 -4.28 -5.02
C CYS A 45 3.75 -4.51 -5.20
N ILE A 46 4.21 -4.73 -6.43
CA ILE A 46 5.63 -4.88 -6.75
C ILE A 46 6.41 -3.62 -6.32
N LEU A 47 5.90 -2.44 -6.67
CA LEU A 47 6.54 -1.17 -6.32
C LEU A 47 6.63 -0.98 -4.80
N PHE A 48 5.58 -1.32 -4.04
CA PHE A 48 5.64 -1.30 -2.58
C PHE A 48 6.71 -2.22 -2.03
N MET A 49 6.78 -3.46 -2.50
CA MET A 49 7.78 -4.41 -2.02
C MET A 49 9.20 -3.92 -2.34
N GLN A 50 9.41 -3.36 -3.53
CA GLN A 50 10.67 -2.71 -3.90
C GLN A 50 11.03 -1.57 -2.94
N MET A 51 10.09 -0.68 -2.61
CA MET A 51 10.32 0.42 -1.66
C MET A 51 10.55 -0.05 -0.22
N ILE A 52 9.99 -1.20 0.17
CA ILE A 52 10.26 -1.81 1.48
C ILE A 52 11.71 -2.31 1.53
N LEU A 53 12.17 -2.98 0.46
CA LEU A 53 13.50 -3.61 0.36
C LEU A 53 14.62 -2.62 0.05
N GLU A 54 14.38 -1.64 -0.82
CA GLU A 54 15.37 -0.69 -1.30
C GLU A 54 15.23 0.65 -0.58
N SER A 55 16.30 1.08 0.11
CA SER A 55 16.41 2.46 0.61
C SER A 55 16.96 3.42 -0.45
N LYS A 56 16.54 3.32 -1.73
CA LYS A 56 17.18 4.08 -2.81
C LYS A 56 16.53 5.43 -3.08
N GLN A 57 17.43 6.39 -3.37
CA GLN A 57 17.22 7.83 -3.51
C GLN A 57 16.09 8.19 -4.48
N GLU A 58 15.19 9.06 -4.00
CA GLU A 58 14.15 9.69 -4.81
C GLU A 58 14.75 10.65 -5.85
N ASN A 59 14.16 10.66 -7.05
CA ASN A 59 14.48 11.63 -8.10
C ASN A 59 14.01 13.04 -7.67
N LYS A 60 14.82 14.09 -7.88
CA LYS A 60 14.55 15.45 -7.37
C LYS A 60 13.24 16.06 -7.89
N ASP A 61 12.86 15.78 -9.12
CA ASP A 61 11.59 16.24 -9.70
C ASP A 61 10.39 15.54 -9.04
N ASP A 62 10.59 14.30 -8.63
CA ASP A 62 9.59 13.48 -7.96
C ASP A 62 9.36 14.00 -6.56
N ILE A 63 10.42 14.45 -5.87
CA ILE A 63 10.34 15.09 -4.56
C ILE A 63 9.47 16.35 -4.63
N ALA A 64 9.72 17.25 -5.58
CA ALA A 64 8.95 18.50 -5.68
C ALA A 64 7.46 18.26 -5.96
N LEU A 65 7.15 17.35 -6.87
CA LEU A 65 5.77 16.95 -7.15
C LEU A 65 5.14 16.27 -5.92
N PHE A 66 5.86 15.33 -5.31
CA PHE A 66 5.44 14.61 -4.12
C PHE A 66 5.09 15.56 -2.97
N GLN A 67 5.94 16.55 -2.67
CA GLN A 67 5.67 17.54 -1.61
C GLN A 67 4.38 18.34 -1.86
N ARG A 68 4.00 18.59 -3.12
CA ARG A 68 2.74 19.26 -3.47
C ARG A 68 1.52 18.38 -3.29
N ILE A 69 1.67 17.08 -3.51
CA ILE A 69 0.54 16.14 -3.49
C ILE A 69 0.40 15.36 -2.18
N LYS A 70 1.44 15.27 -1.33
CA LYS A 70 1.41 14.47 -0.09
C LYS A 70 0.33 14.91 0.89
N LYS A 71 -0.15 16.16 0.78
CA LYS A 71 -1.26 16.73 1.56
C LYS A 71 -2.65 16.45 0.96
N LYS A 72 -2.72 15.82 -0.23
CA LYS A 72 -3.97 15.52 -0.92
C LYS A 72 -4.51 14.16 -0.44
N PRO A 73 -5.84 13.96 -0.45
CA PRO A 73 -6.43 12.68 -0.06
C PRO A 73 -6.02 11.56 -1.03
N ILE A 74 -6.00 10.31 -0.54
CA ILE A 74 -5.67 9.11 -1.35
C ILE A 74 -6.53 9.06 -2.62
N SER A 75 -7.81 9.43 -2.56
CA SER A 75 -8.70 9.46 -3.73
C SER A 75 -8.24 10.40 -4.87
N PHE A 76 -7.46 11.43 -4.55
CA PHE A 76 -6.81 12.29 -5.54
C PHE A 76 -5.65 11.55 -6.22
N MET A 77 -4.82 10.86 -5.44
CA MET A 77 -3.71 10.06 -5.97
C MET A 77 -4.18 8.90 -6.83
N ILE A 78 -5.26 8.22 -6.42
CA ILE A 78 -5.91 7.20 -7.25
C ILE A 78 -6.37 7.81 -8.57
N ARG A 79 -7.00 9.00 -8.57
CA ARG A 79 -7.39 9.68 -9.82
C ARG A 79 -6.21 10.02 -10.75
N LEU A 80 -5.01 10.26 -10.21
CA LEU A 80 -3.82 10.51 -11.04
C LEU A 80 -3.43 9.29 -11.88
N LEU A 81 -3.61 8.07 -11.35
CA LEU A 81 -3.33 6.82 -12.08
C LEU A 81 -4.09 6.74 -13.41
N LYS A 82 -5.27 7.37 -13.52
CA LYS A 82 -6.07 7.37 -14.75
C LYS A 82 -5.37 8.11 -15.89
N ARG A 83 -4.62 9.18 -15.59
CA ARG A 83 -3.94 10.01 -16.59
C ARG A 83 -2.46 9.66 -16.74
N TYR A 84 -1.84 9.27 -15.64
CA TYR A 84 -0.42 8.94 -15.56
C TYR A 84 -0.27 7.67 -14.70
N PRO A 85 -0.47 6.46 -15.27
CA PRO A 85 -0.50 5.23 -14.49
C PRO A 85 0.80 5.01 -13.73
N ASP A 86 1.93 5.01 -14.42
CA ASP A 86 3.24 4.72 -13.83
C ASP A 86 3.64 5.77 -12.78
N LYS A 87 3.47 7.04 -13.14
CA LYS A 87 3.80 8.14 -12.24
C LYS A 87 2.86 8.19 -11.04
N GLY A 88 1.58 7.93 -11.26
CA GLY A 88 0.57 7.87 -10.20
C GLY A 88 0.87 6.73 -9.22
N LEU A 89 1.35 5.58 -9.70
CA LEU A 89 1.75 4.45 -8.85
C LEU A 89 2.94 4.83 -7.98
N GLN A 90 3.97 5.44 -8.58
CA GLN A 90 5.13 5.95 -7.84
C GLN A 90 4.73 6.91 -6.73
N LEU A 91 3.92 7.92 -7.07
CA LEU A 91 3.46 8.94 -6.13
C LEU A 91 2.55 8.38 -5.04
N LEU A 92 1.67 7.43 -5.36
CA LEU A 92 0.82 6.75 -4.39
C LEU A 92 1.66 5.93 -3.43
N SER A 93 2.61 5.14 -3.92
CA SER A 93 3.47 4.32 -3.06
C SER A 93 4.37 5.17 -2.19
N GLN A 94 4.94 6.26 -2.70
CA GLN A 94 5.68 7.25 -1.89
C GLN A 94 4.82 7.83 -0.78
N ALA A 95 3.57 8.20 -1.05
CA ALA A 95 2.69 8.79 -0.04
C ALA A 95 2.37 7.80 1.07
N VAL A 96 2.08 6.55 0.71
CA VAL A 96 1.78 5.50 1.67
C VAL A 96 3.03 5.13 2.46
N MET A 97 4.20 5.05 1.83
CA MET A 97 5.46 4.78 2.54
C MET A 97 5.85 5.92 3.49
N ALA A 98 5.62 7.19 3.11
CA ALA A 98 5.82 8.33 3.99
C ALA A 98 4.85 8.27 5.19
N GLU A 99 3.58 7.95 4.97
CA GLU A 99 2.61 7.75 6.05
C GLU A 99 3.05 6.64 7.01
N LEU A 100 3.46 5.48 6.49
CA LEU A 100 3.87 4.34 7.31
C LEU A 100 5.19 4.59 8.05
N ARG A 101 6.23 5.09 7.38
CA ARG A 101 7.58 5.27 7.96
C ARG A 101 7.74 6.57 8.72
N GLU A 102 7.25 7.69 8.18
CA GLU A 102 7.47 9.02 8.77
C GLU A 102 6.44 9.34 9.85
N ASN A 103 5.16 9.04 9.61
CA ASN A 103 4.09 9.38 10.56
C ASN A 103 3.83 8.26 11.58
N GLN A 104 3.72 7.01 11.12
CA GLN A 104 3.39 5.87 11.98
C GLN A 104 4.61 5.10 12.50
N LYS A 105 5.81 5.43 12.02
CA LYS A 105 7.11 4.86 12.46
C LYS A 105 7.23 3.33 12.31
N PHE A 106 6.59 2.76 11.29
CA PHE A 106 6.60 1.33 11.03
C PHE A 106 8.00 0.79 10.78
N GLN A 107 8.33 -0.31 11.46
CA GLN A 107 9.53 -1.10 11.25
C GLN A 107 9.36 -2.05 10.06
N PHE A 108 10.47 -2.66 9.62
CA PHE A 108 10.47 -3.55 8.44
C PHE A 108 9.39 -4.65 8.50
N GLY A 109 9.26 -5.35 9.63
CA GLY A 109 8.25 -6.40 9.79
C GLY A 109 6.81 -5.88 9.64
N GLU A 110 6.53 -4.69 10.17
CA GLU A 110 5.21 -4.05 10.08
C GLU A 110 4.90 -3.57 8.66
N LEU A 111 5.91 -3.13 7.92
CA LEU A 111 5.78 -2.77 6.49
C LEU A 111 5.46 -4.01 5.64
N VAL A 112 6.13 -5.13 5.90
CA VAL A 112 5.84 -6.41 5.23
C VAL A 112 4.42 -6.86 5.56
N GLN A 113 4.00 -6.77 6.83
CA GLN A 113 2.65 -7.14 7.23
C GLN A 113 1.59 -6.23 6.58
N PHE A 114 1.83 -4.92 6.49
CA PHE A 114 0.97 -4.01 5.74
C PHE A 114 0.85 -4.44 4.27
N HIS A 115 1.96 -4.79 3.64
CA HIS A 115 1.99 -5.25 2.24
C HIS A 115 1.17 -6.53 2.04
N THR A 116 1.30 -7.51 2.95
CA THR A 116 0.50 -8.75 2.93
C THR A 116 -0.99 -8.45 3.05
N VAL A 117 -1.39 -7.61 4.00
CA VAL A 117 -2.80 -7.21 4.16
C VAL A 117 -3.34 -6.53 2.89
N LEU A 118 -2.52 -5.68 2.26
CA LEU A 118 -2.91 -5.02 1.02
C LEU A 118 -3.10 -6.04 -0.12
N LEU A 119 -2.25 -7.07 -0.23
CA LEU A 119 -2.40 -8.15 -1.21
C LEU A 119 -3.72 -8.90 -1.02
N ASP A 120 -4.03 -9.31 0.20
CA ASP A 120 -5.26 -10.07 0.51
C ASP A 120 -6.52 -9.28 0.14
N LEU A 121 -6.50 -7.95 0.33
CA LEU A 121 -7.62 -7.07 0.01
C LEU A 121 -7.76 -6.78 -1.50
N LEU A 122 -6.66 -6.80 -2.24
CA LEU A 122 -6.66 -6.54 -3.69
C LEU A 122 -6.93 -7.81 -4.51
N PHE A 123 -6.54 -8.97 -4.01
CA PHE A 123 -6.61 -10.25 -4.67
C PHE A 123 -7.21 -11.31 -3.73
N PRO A 124 -8.50 -11.16 -3.37
CA PRO A 124 -9.15 -12.12 -2.48
C PRO A 124 -9.15 -13.51 -3.14
N PRO A 125 -9.00 -14.58 -2.34
CA PRO A 125 -9.12 -15.94 -2.86
C PRO A 125 -10.49 -16.12 -3.53
N PRO A 126 -10.60 -17.00 -4.54
CA PRO A 126 -11.89 -17.31 -5.15
C PRO A 126 -12.88 -17.74 -4.07
N ALA A 127 -14.08 -17.18 -4.11
CA ALA A 127 -15.16 -17.62 -3.25
C ALA A 127 -15.46 -19.08 -3.60
N ASN A 128 -15.27 -19.98 -2.62
CA ASN A 128 -15.64 -21.38 -2.73
C ASN A 128 -17.15 -21.55 -2.95
#